data_AF-A0A5K0ZZ63-F1
#
_entry.id   AF-A0A5K0ZZ63-F1
#
_cell.length_a   1.000
_cell.length_b   1.000
_cell.length_c   1.000
_cell.angle_alpha   90.00
_cell.angle_beta   90.00
_cell.angle_gamma   90.00
#
_symmetry.space_group_name_H-M   'P 1'
#
loop_
_entity.id
_entity.type
_entity.pdbx_description
1 polymer ?
#
loop_
_entity_poly.entity_id
_entity_poly.type
_entity_poly.pdbx_seq_one_letter_code
_entity_poly.pdbx_strand_id
1 'polypeptide(L)'
;FCYIEEIDGASKNYCDRSSTQYPCSPGKGYFGRGPLQLSWNYNYGAAGKSIGFDGLNAPETVANDVVISFKASLWFWMTNVHSVMGQGFGATIRAINGALECNGKNTAQMQARVGYYKAF
;
A
#
# COMPACT_ATOMS: atom_id res chain seq x y z
N PHE A 1 11.34 -7.81 0.72
CA PHE A 1 10.81 -8.86 -0.15
C PHE A 1 10.69 -10.24 0.52
N CYS A 2 10.59 -10.33 1.85
CA CYS A 2 10.37 -11.62 2.54
C CYS A 2 8.88 -11.98 2.65
N TYR A 3 8.01 -10.97 2.75
CA TYR A 3 6.57 -11.11 2.93
C TYR A 3 5.81 -10.58 1.72
N ILE A 4 4.79 -11.33 1.31
CA ILE A 4 3.83 -10.93 0.27
C ILE A 4 2.62 -10.25 0.92
N GLU A 5 2.09 -10.82 2.00
CA GLU A 5 0.93 -10.31 2.74
C GLU A 5 1.35 -9.75 4.11
N GLU A 6 0.54 -8.83 4.63
CA GLU A 6 0.67 -8.30 5.99
C GLU A 6 0.53 -9.44 7.02
N ILE A 7 1.47 -9.49 7.97
CA ILE A 7 1.39 -10.42 9.10
C ILE A 7 0.13 -10.09 9.92
N ASP A 8 -0.67 -11.11 10.21
CA ASP A 8 -1.98 -11.00 10.85
C ASP A 8 -2.98 -10.10 10.10
N GLY A 9 -2.74 -9.79 8.82
CA GLY A 9 -3.59 -8.92 8.01
C GLY A 9 -5.04 -9.41 7.92
N ALA A 10 -5.26 -10.73 7.84
CA ALA A 10 -6.60 -11.33 7.82
C ALA A 10 -7.44 -11.04 9.07
N SER A 11 -6.82 -10.65 10.20
CA SER A 11 -7.54 -10.21 11.41
C SER A 11 -8.09 -8.78 11.29
N LYS A 12 -7.64 -8.03 10.27
CA LYS A 12 -8.01 -6.64 10.01
C LYS A 12 -8.73 -6.53 8.66
N ASN A 13 -9.91 -5.92 8.66
CA ASN A 13 -10.71 -5.82 7.44
C ASN A 13 -10.12 -4.79 6.44
N TYR A 14 -9.56 -3.67 6.93
CA TYR A 14 -9.14 -2.53 6.11
C TYR A 14 -10.25 -2.07 5.14
N CYS A 15 -11.49 -2.17 5.59
CA CYS A 15 -12.66 -1.67 4.87
C CYS A 15 -13.07 -0.33 5.45
N ASP A 16 -12.89 0.73 4.67
CA ASP A 16 -13.51 2.02 4.92
C ASP A 16 -14.92 2.01 4.31
N ARG A 17 -15.92 1.84 5.19
CA ARG A 17 -17.34 1.83 4.81
C ARG A 17 -17.87 3.20 4.35
N SER A 18 -17.13 4.29 4.60
CA SER A 18 -17.50 5.61 4.09
C SER A 18 -17.16 5.78 2.61
N SER A 19 -16.29 4.93 2.05
CA SER A 19 -15.96 4.94 0.62
C SER A 19 -17.10 4.34 -0.21
N THR A 20 -17.96 5.21 -0.75
CA THR A 20 -19.08 4.81 -1.61
C THR A 20 -18.65 4.46 -3.04
N GLN A 21 -17.53 5.03 -3.52
CA GLN A 21 -16.99 4.75 -4.85
C GLN A 21 -16.39 3.34 -4.95
N TYR A 22 -15.81 2.85 -3.85
CA TYR A 22 -15.14 1.55 -3.80
C TYR A 22 -15.67 0.75 -2.61
N PRO A 23 -16.92 0.25 -2.69
CA PRO A 23 -17.57 -0.45 -1.59
C PRO A 23 -16.81 -1.74 -1.24
N CYS A 24 -16.89 -2.13 0.03
CA CYS A 24 -16.26 -3.36 0.49
C CYS A 24 -17.09 -4.58 0.08
N SER A 25 -16.44 -5.58 -0.52
CA SER A 25 -17.11 -6.84 -0.87
C SER A 25 -17.21 -7.76 0.36
N PRO A 26 -18.37 -8.43 0.58
CA PRO A 26 -18.53 -9.38 1.67
C PRO A 26 -17.46 -10.47 1.67
N GLY A 27 -16.88 -10.76 2.85
CA GLY A 27 -15.86 -11.80 3.01
C GLY A 27 -14.48 -11.45 2.45
N LYS A 28 -14.28 -10.22 1.93
CA LYS A 28 -12.98 -9.75 1.44
C LYS A 28 -12.28 -8.85 2.44
N GLY A 29 -10.96 -8.97 2.48
CA GLY A 29 -10.06 -8.18 3.32
C GLY A 29 -9.03 -7.44 2.50
N TYR A 30 -8.83 -6.17 2.81
CA TYR A 30 -7.98 -5.23 2.07
C TYR A 30 -6.69 -4.90 2.83
N PHE A 31 -6.15 -5.87 3.56
CA PHE A 31 -4.86 -5.74 4.25
C PHE A 31 -3.69 -5.67 3.27
N GLY A 32 -2.51 -5.36 3.80
CA GLY A 32 -1.31 -5.10 2.99
C GLY A 32 -0.94 -6.28 2.09
N ARG A 33 -0.76 -6.02 0.79
CA ARG A 33 -0.20 -6.98 -0.17
C ARG A 33 0.84 -6.37 -1.09
N GLY A 34 1.81 -7.19 -1.49
CA GLY A 34 2.85 -6.84 -2.44
C GLY A 34 3.94 -5.91 -1.89
N PRO A 35 4.87 -5.47 -2.76
CA PRO A 35 6.08 -4.73 -2.37
C PRO A 35 5.86 -3.48 -1.50
N LEU A 36 4.83 -2.68 -1.79
CA LEU A 36 4.48 -1.50 -0.99
C LEU A 36 3.28 -1.71 -0.06
N GLN A 37 2.86 -2.96 0.15
CA GLN A 37 1.75 -3.32 1.04
C GLN A 37 0.49 -2.49 0.76
N LEU A 38 -0.07 -2.63 -0.45
CA LEU A 38 -1.32 -1.97 -0.82
C LEU A 38 -2.42 -2.35 0.18
N SER A 39 -3.06 -1.36 0.78
CA SER A 39 -4.09 -1.54 1.81
C SER A 39 -5.28 -0.65 1.55
N TRP A 40 -6.45 -1.02 2.08
CA TRP A 40 -7.74 -0.35 1.98
C TRP A 40 -8.51 -0.53 0.67
N ASN A 41 -9.83 -0.74 0.80
CA ASN A 41 -10.77 -0.91 -0.31
C ASN A 41 -10.66 0.15 -1.40
N TYR A 42 -10.51 1.43 -1.04
CA TYR A 42 -10.40 2.50 -2.03
C TYR A 42 -9.11 2.43 -2.86
N ASN A 43 -8.00 1.96 -2.27
CA ASN A 43 -6.75 1.78 -3.00
C ASN A 43 -6.82 0.54 -3.91
N TYR A 44 -7.34 -0.58 -3.40
CA TYR A 44 -7.53 -1.79 -4.20
C TYR A 44 -8.47 -1.55 -5.38
N GLY A 45 -9.60 -0.88 -5.15
CA GLY A 45 -10.56 -0.55 -6.22
C GLY A 45 -9.96 0.38 -7.27
N ALA A 46 -9.25 1.43 -6.86
CA ALA A 46 -8.62 2.38 -7.79
C ALA A 46 -7.45 1.75 -8.58
N ALA A 47 -6.59 0.96 -7.90
CA ALA A 47 -5.52 0.21 -8.55
C ALA A 47 -6.08 -0.82 -9.54
N GLY A 48 -7.09 -1.57 -9.13
CA GLY A 48 -7.82 -2.55 -9.95
C GLY A 48 -8.33 -1.94 -11.24
N LYS A 49 -9.02 -0.80 -11.14
CA LYS A 49 -9.51 -0.04 -12.29
C LYS A 49 -8.39 0.42 -13.23
N SER A 50 -7.25 0.86 -12.70
CA SER A 50 -6.13 1.35 -13.52
C SER A 50 -5.33 0.24 -14.20
N ILE A 51 -5.23 -0.93 -13.56
CA ILE A 51 -4.34 -2.03 -14.00
C ILE A 51 -5.11 -3.10 -14.79
N GLY A 52 -6.41 -3.23 -14.56
CA GLY A 52 -7.26 -4.25 -15.18
C GLY A 52 -7.40 -5.52 -14.36
N PHE A 53 -7.58 -5.40 -13.03
CA PHE A 53 -7.94 -6.53 -12.15
C PHE A 53 -9.09 -6.15 -11.21
N ASP A 54 -9.81 -7.14 -10.69
CA ASP A 54 -10.91 -6.91 -9.76
C ASP A 54 -10.38 -6.72 -8.32
N GLY A 55 -10.02 -5.48 -7.98
CA GLY A 55 -9.49 -5.16 -6.66
C GLY A 55 -10.49 -5.29 -5.51
N LEU A 56 -11.81 -5.25 -5.77
CA LEU A 56 -12.82 -5.31 -4.71
C LEU A 56 -13.25 -6.75 -4.41
N ASN A 57 -13.48 -7.54 -5.45
CA ASN A 57 -13.92 -8.93 -5.29
C ASN A 57 -12.77 -9.95 -5.33
N ALA A 58 -11.57 -9.56 -5.76
CA ALA A 58 -10.39 -10.41 -5.76
C ALA A 58 -9.11 -9.67 -5.30
N PRO A 59 -9.09 -9.00 -4.14
CA PRO A 59 -7.89 -8.32 -3.64
C PRO A 59 -6.69 -9.26 -3.47
N GLU A 60 -6.91 -10.54 -3.23
CA GLU A 60 -5.87 -11.58 -3.17
C GLU A 60 -5.06 -11.73 -4.47
N THR A 61 -5.55 -11.24 -5.61
CA THR A 61 -4.79 -11.24 -6.87
C THR A 61 -3.45 -10.50 -6.70
N VAL A 62 -3.38 -9.46 -5.86
CA VAL A 62 -2.14 -8.71 -5.58
C VAL A 62 -1.08 -9.59 -4.88
N ALA A 63 -1.50 -10.64 -4.16
CA ALA A 63 -0.59 -11.62 -3.55
C ALA A 63 -0.23 -12.77 -4.49
N ASN A 64 -1.15 -13.18 -5.37
CA ASN A 64 -1.02 -14.39 -6.17
C ASN A 64 -0.39 -14.18 -7.56
N ASP A 65 -0.42 -12.95 -8.10
CA ASP A 65 0.19 -12.61 -9.39
C ASP A 65 1.32 -11.59 -9.18
N VAL A 66 2.56 -12.00 -9.47
CA VAL A 66 3.74 -11.16 -9.28
C VAL A 66 3.72 -9.88 -10.14
N VAL A 67 3.20 -9.95 -11.37
CA VAL A 67 3.12 -8.80 -12.26
C VAL A 67 2.10 -7.79 -11.72
N ILE A 68 0.92 -8.27 -11.29
CA ILE A 68 -0.10 -7.41 -10.66
C ILE A 68 0.42 -6.86 -9.33
N SER A 69 1.16 -7.64 -8.55
CA SER A 69 1.77 -7.21 -7.28
C SER A 69 2.69 -5.99 -7.45
N PHE A 70 3.60 -6.05 -8.42
CA PHE A 70 4.49 -4.93 -8.73
C PHE A 70 3.75 -3.78 -9.40
N LYS A 71 2.82 -4.04 -10.34
CA LYS A 71 2.01 -2.98 -10.96
C LYS A 71 1.21 -2.21 -9.92
N ALA A 72 0.61 -2.89 -8.94
CA ALA A 72 -0.15 -2.26 -7.86
C ALA A 72 0.74 -1.38 -6.97
N SER A 73 1.95 -1.85 -6.65
CA SER A 73 2.92 -1.07 -5.87
C SER A 73 3.41 0.17 -6.65
N LEU A 74 3.72 0.02 -7.94
CA LEU A 74 4.11 1.15 -8.79
C LEU A 74 2.97 2.13 -9.04
N TRP A 75 1.74 1.63 -9.20
CA TRP A 75 0.55 2.49 -9.27
C TRP A 75 0.46 3.36 -8.01
N PHE A 76 0.56 2.75 -6.82
CA PHE A 76 0.51 3.51 -5.57
C PHE A 76 1.62 4.58 -5.51
N TRP A 77 2.83 4.20 -5.91
CA TRP A 77 3.97 5.11 -5.98
C TRP A 77 3.69 6.29 -6.92
N MET A 78 3.30 6.02 -8.16
CA MET A 78 3.08 7.07 -9.17
C MET A 78 1.90 7.99 -8.81
N THR A 79 0.86 7.44 -8.16
CA THR A 79 -0.32 8.21 -7.76
C THR A 79 -0.09 9.05 -6.49
N ASN A 80 0.64 8.52 -5.49
CA ASN A 80 0.68 9.13 -4.16
C ASN A 80 2.06 9.64 -3.72
N VAL A 81 3.15 9.20 -4.35
CA VAL A 81 4.51 9.40 -3.83
C VAL A 81 5.44 10.09 -4.83
N HIS A 82 5.36 9.75 -6.11
CA HIS A 82 6.32 10.20 -7.12
C HIS A 82 6.45 11.73 -7.22
N SER A 83 5.34 12.46 -7.10
CA SER A 83 5.30 13.92 -7.20
C SER A 83 6.14 14.64 -6.14
N VAL A 84 6.42 14.00 -5.00
CA VAL A 84 7.19 14.59 -3.90
C VAL A 84 8.65 14.15 -3.87
N MET A 85 9.12 13.32 -4.82
CA MET A 85 10.52 12.87 -4.84
C MET A 85 11.53 14.02 -4.86
N GLY A 86 11.24 15.12 -5.57
CA GLY A 86 12.09 16.30 -5.63
C GLY A 86 12.25 17.03 -4.28
N GLN A 87 11.41 16.72 -3.30
CA GLN A 87 11.48 17.25 -1.93
C GLN A 87 12.38 16.39 -1.02
N GLY A 88 12.97 15.31 -1.56
CA GLY A 88 13.85 14.39 -0.87
C GLY A 88 13.14 13.16 -0.30
N PHE A 89 13.93 12.14 0.05
CA PHE A 89 13.41 10.84 0.50
C PHE A 89 12.54 10.92 1.77
N GLY A 90 12.79 11.87 2.67
CA GLY A 90 11.91 12.07 3.83
C GLY A 90 10.46 12.42 3.46
N ALA A 91 10.25 13.11 2.34
CA ALA A 91 8.91 13.44 1.85
C ALA A 91 8.18 12.20 1.32
N THR A 92 8.90 11.23 0.74
CA THR A 92 8.30 9.96 0.29
C THR A 92 7.87 9.10 1.48
N ILE A 93 8.65 9.05 2.57
CA ILE A 93 8.24 8.41 3.83
C ILE A 93 6.96 9.04 4.35
N ARG A 94 6.88 10.37 4.33
CA ARG A 94 5.69 11.11 4.77
C ARG A 94 4.46 10.80 3.92
N ALA A 95 4.63 10.72 2.60
CA ALA A 95 3.55 10.37 1.68
C ALA A 95 3.05 8.92 1.87
N ILE A 96 3.95 7.99 2.19
CA ILE A 96 3.60 6.58 2.41
C ILE A 96 2.90 6.37 3.76
N ASN A 97 3.46 6.88 4.85
CA ASN A 97 2.96 6.60 6.20
C ASN A 97 3.27 7.70 7.23
N GLY A 98 3.28 8.96 6.80
CA GLY A 98 3.72 10.07 7.65
C GLY A 98 2.90 10.27 8.91
N ALA A 99 1.63 9.86 8.90
CA ALA A 99 0.76 9.94 10.07
C ALA A 99 1.24 9.05 11.23
N LEU A 100 1.94 7.95 10.94
CA LEU A 100 2.41 6.98 11.94
C LEU A 100 3.93 7.04 12.17
N GLU A 101 4.71 7.42 11.17
CA GLU A 101 6.18 7.32 11.25
C GLU A 101 6.90 8.66 11.43
N CYS A 102 6.33 9.76 10.95
CA CYS A 102 7.01 11.06 10.98
C CYS A 102 6.81 11.79 12.32
N ASN A 103 7.59 12.87 12.51
CA ASN A 103 7.50 13.77 13.67
C ASN A 103 7.70 13.07 15.03
N GLY A 104 8.61 12.08 15.06
CA GLY A 104 8.98 11.36 16.28
C GLY A 104 8.07 10.20 16.68
N LYS A 105 6.99 9.93 15.92
CA LYS A 105 6.00 8.89 16.28
C LYS A 105 6.53 7.45 16.19
N ASN A 106 7.30 7.14 15.15
CA ASN A 106 7.98 5.86 15.03
C ASN A 106 9.35 6.03 14.37
N THR A 107 10.30 6.49 15.19
CA THR A 107 11.67 6.79 14.73
C THR A 107 12.39 5.54 14.25
N ALA A 108 12.18 4.38 14.86
CA ALA A 108 12.82 3.12 14.47
C ALA A 108 12.44 2.71 13.04
N GLN A 109 11.14 2.69 12.72
CA GLN A 109 10.67 2.35 11.38
C GLN A 109 11.16 3.36 10.33
N MET A 110 11.08 4.65 10.65
CA MET A 110 11.56 5.71 9.76
C MET A 110 13.06 5.58 9.47
N GLN A 111 13.88 5.34 10.50
CA GLN A 111 15.32 5.13 10.35
C GLN A 111 15.64 3.87 9.55
N ALA A 112 14.88 2.78 9.72
CA ALA A 112 15.04 1.58 8.91
C ALA A 112 14.84 1.87 7.41
N ARG A 113 13.81 2.68 7.04
CA ARG A 113 13.61 3.12 5.65
C ARG A 113 14.80 3.92 5.13
N VAL A 114 15.31 4.86 5.92
CA VAL A 114 16.49 5.67 5.57
C VAL A 114 17.72 4.78 5.40
N GLY A 115 17.89 3.77 6.25
CA GLY A 115 18.96 2.79 6.16
C GLY A 115 18.97 2.06 4.82
N TYR A 116 17.81 1.53 4.39
CA TYR A 116 17.70 0.89 3.08
C TYR A 116 17.94 1.87 1.93
N TYR A 117 17.41 3.10 2.01
CA TYR A 117 17.64 4.11 0.96
C TYR A 117 19.11 4.50 0.80
N LYS A 118 19.89 4.51 1.88
CA LYS A 118 21.33 4.79 1.81
C LYS A 118 22.15 3.60 1.29
N ALA A 119 21.60 2.39 1.37
CA ALA A 119 22.29 1.17 0.97
C ALA A 119 22.11 0.83 -0.53
N PHE A 120 21.10 1.40 -1.19
CA PHE A 120 20.80 1.23 -2.61
C PHE A 120 21.05 2.53 -3.39
#